data_AF-A0A920W728-F1
#
_entry.id   AF-A0A920W728-F1
#
_cell.length_a   1.000
_cell.length_b   1.000
_cell.length_c   1.000
_cell.angle_alpha   90.00
_cell.angle_beta   90.00
_cell.angle_gamma   90.00
#
_symmetry.space_group_name_H-M   'P 1'
#
loop_
_entity.id
_entity.type
_entity.pdbx_description
1 polymer ?
#
loop_
_entity_poly.entity_id
_entity_poly.type
_entity_poly.pdbx_seq_one_letter_code
_entity_poly.pdbx_strand_id
1 'polypeptide(L)' 'MFGGTVDGYFFAIDAVSGEELWHVAVGARVHSAPLTYSVNGEQFVTIAAGNVVFTFGLDG' A
#
# COMPACT_ATOMS: atom_id res chain seq x y z
N MET A 1 -6.12 -6.87 2.45
CA MET A 1 -5.63 -6.73 1.06
C MET A 1 -5.09 -5.33 0.87
N PHE A 2 -4.07 -5.15 0.02
CA PHE A 2 -3.52 -3.85 -0.33
C PHE A 2 -3.84 -3.51 -1.79
N GLY A 3 -4.04 -2.23 -2.08
CA GLY A 3 -4.30 -1.77 -3.43
C GLY A 3 -4.00 -0.28 -3.58
N GLY A 4 -3.96 0.17 -4.83
CA GLY A 4 -3.81 1.58 -5.15
C GLY A 4 -4.82 2.02 -6.19
N THR A 5 -5.10 3.32 -6.20
CA THR A 5 -6.11 3.92 -7.06
C THR A 5 -5.49 4.93 -8.03
N VAL A 6 -6.21 5.17 -9.13
CA VAL A 6 -5.77 6.12 -10.16
C VAL A 6 -5.90 7.59 -9.73
N ASP A 7 -6.66 7.88 -8.68
CA ASP A 7 -6.76 9.20 -8.03
C ASP A 7 -5.71 9.42 -6.93
N GLY A 8 -4.82 8.43 -6.73
CA GLY A 8 -3.59 8.61 -5.97
C GLY A 8 -3.69 8.25 -4.50
N TYR A 9 -4.52 7.26 -4.17
CA TYR A 9 -4.53 6.63 -2.87
C TYR A 9 -3.83 5.27 -2.91
N PHE A 10 -3.13 4.98 -1.83
CA PHE A 10 -2.73 3.62 -1.45
C PHE A 10 -3.54 3.23 -0.21
N PHE A 11 -4.10 2.03 -0.18
CA PHE A 11 -5.06 1.62 0.85
C PHE A 11 -4.86 0.17 1.30
N ALA A 12 -5.43 -0.13 2.46
CA ALA A 12 -5.66 -1.47 2.96
C ALA A 12 -7.12 -1.68 3.34
N ILE A 13 -7.64 -2.85 2.99
CA ILE A 13 -8.96 -3.32 3.41
C ILE A 13 -8.86 -4.68 4.10
N ASP A 14 -9.81 -5.02 4.96
CA ASP A 14 -9.99 -6.38 5.44
C ASP A 14 -10.26 -7.32 4.26
N ALA A 15 -9.65 -8.51 4.28
CA ALA A 15 -9.73 -9.44 3.15
C ALA A 15 -11.08 -10.18 3.06
N VAL A 16 -11.85 -10.22 4.15
CA VAL A 16 -13.11 -10.96 4.24
C VAL A 16 -14.29 -10.01 4.15
N SER A 17 -14.33 -8.97 4.98
CA SER A 17 -15.43 -7.99 5.02
C SER A 17 -15.30 -6.93 3.92
N GLY A 18 -14.09 -6.65 3.46
CA GLY A 18 -13.80 -5.55 2.54
C GLY A 18 -13.85 -4.17 3.20
N GLU A 19 -13.97 -4.10 4.53
CA GLU A 19 -13.93 -2.84 5.27
C GLU A 19 -12.57 -2.17 5.16
N GLU A 20 -12.57 -0.84 5.04
CA GLU A 20 -11.32 -0.08 4.99
C GLU A 20 -10.62 -0.08 6.34
N LEU A 21 -9.34 -0.43 6.33
CA LEU A 21 -8.46 -0.36 7.50
C LEU A 21 -7.74 0.99 7.54
N TRP A 22 -7.24 1.43 6.38
CA TRP A 22 -6.61 2.73 6.20
C TRP A 22 -6.44 3.07 4.72
N HIS A 23 -6.23 4.35 4.45
CA HIS A 23 -5.78 4.86 3.15
C HIS A 23 -4.85 6.07 3.33
N VAL A 24 -3.97 6.29 2.36
CA VAL A 24 -3.03 7.42 2.35
C VAL A 24 -2.91 7.99 0.95
N ALA A 25 -2.88 9.31 0.85
CA ALA A 25 -2.62 10.00 -0.41
C ALA A 25 -1.12 9.91 -0.74
N VAL A 26 -0.80 9.37 -1.92
CA VAL A 26 0.59 9.24 -2.43
C VAL A 26 0.91 10.28 -3.52
N GLY A 27 -0.02 11.20 -3.80
CA GLY A 27 0.21 12.39 -4.63
C GLY A 27 0.32 12.12 -6.14
N ALA A 28 0.25 10.87 -6.58
CA ALA A 28 0.32 10.46 -7.97
C ALA A 28 -0.50 9.20 -8.23
N ARG A 29 -0.87 8.95 -9.48
CA ARG A 29 -1.63 7.76 -9.89
C ARG A 29 -0.88 6.48 -9.51
N VAL A 30 -1.59 5.52 -8.93
CA VAL A 30 -1.05 4.18 -8.68
C VAL A 30 -1.48 3.23 -9.79
N HIS A 31 -0.52 2.75 -10.57
CA HIS A 31 -0.74 1.75 -11.63
C HIS A 31 -0.03 0.42 -11.35
N SER A 32 0.80 0.37 -10.30
CA SER A 32 1.55 -0.82 -9.91
C SER A 32 0.73 -1.70 -8.97
N ALA A 33 1.12 -2.97 -8.89
CA ALA A 33 0.66 -3.85 -7.82
C ALA A 33 1.54 -3.63 -6.56
N PRO A 34 0.97 -3.69 -5.35
CA PRO A 34 1.76 -3.65 -4.12
C PRO A 34 2.60 -4.92 -3.98
N LEU A 35 3.79 -4.75 -3.41
CA LEU A 35 4.71 -5.85 -3.06
C LEU A 35 4.95 -5.83 -1.55
N THR A 36 4.96 -7.00 -0.92
CA THR A 36 5.34 -7.13 0.49
C THR A 36 6.63 -7.93 0.65
N TYR A 37 7.42 -7.60 1.66
CA TYR A 37 8.67 -8.26 2.01
C TYR A 37 8.97 -8.07 3.50
N SER A 38 9.92 -8.84 4.03
CA SER A 38 10.40 -8.67 5.40
C SER A 38 11.91 -8.37 5.43
N VAL A 39 12.32 -7.50 6.35
CA VAL A 39 13.72 -7.21 6.66
C VAL A 39 13.89 -7.31 8.18
N ASN A 40 14.79 -8.19 8.62
CA ASN A 40 15.08 -8.41 10.05
C ASN A 40 13.83 -8.70 10.92
N GLY A 41 12.83 -9.36 10.35
CA GLY A 41 11.59 -9.72 11.06
C GLY A 41 10.50 -8.63 11.04
N GLU A 42 10.79 -7.44 10.51
CA GLU A 42 9.79 -6.40 10.28
C GLU A 42 9.19 -6.55 8.88
N GLN A 43 7.87 -6.41 8.77
CA GLN A 43 7.13 -6.57 7.51
C GLN A 43 6.90 -5.20 6.88
N PHE A 44 7.09 -5.14 5.57
CA PHE A 44 6.90 -3.92 4.78
C PHE A 44 5.96 -4.17 3.61
N VAL A 45 5.30 -3.09 3.18
CA VAL A 45 4.60 -3.04 1.90
C VAL A 45 5.10 -1.86 1.08
N THR A 46 5.30 -2.09 -0.22
CA THR A 46 5.85 -1.10 -1.14
C THR A 46 4.98 -0.96 -2.38
N ILE A 47 4.83 0.28 -2.85
CA ILE A 47 4.04 0.64 -4.02
C ILE A 47 4.73 1.76 -4.81
N ALA A 48 4.66 1.67 -6.15
CA ALA A 48 5.14 2.73 -7.04
C ALA A 48 3.97 3.62 -7.49
N ALA A 49 4.10 4.92 -7.30
CA ALA A 49 3.14 5.94 -7.72
C ALA A 49 3.86 7.06 -8.49
N GLY A 50 3.48 7.27 -9.75
CA GLY A 50 4.24 8.15 -10.65
C GLY A 50 5.73 7.74 -10.73
N ASN A 51 6.62 8.65 -10.33
CA ASN A 51 8.07 8.44 -10.30
C ASN A 51 8.64 8.21 -8.88
N VAL A 52 7.77 7.95 -7.90
CA VAL A 52 8.16 7.75 -6.49
C VAL A 52 7.79 6.34 -6.04
N VAL A 53 8.66 5.74 -5.23
CA VAL A 53 8.41 4.47 -4.55
C VAL A 53 8.17 4.75 -3.07
N PHE A 54 7.05 4.29 -2.55
CA PHE A 54 6.69 4.42 -1.13
C PHE A 54 6.82 3.06 -0.45
N THR A 55 7.41 3.05 0.74
CA THR A 55 7.50 1.87 1.60
C THR A 55 6.90 2.20 2.95
N PHE A 56 6.00 1.34 3.43
CA PHE A 56 5.32 1.46 4.71
C PHE A 56 5.68 0.26 5.58
N GLY A 57 6.07 0.52 6.84
CA GLY A 57 6.17 -0.51 7.86
C GLY A 57 4.78 -0.99 8.26
N LEU A 58 4.62 -2.29 8.48
CA LEU A 58 3.39 -2.88 8.99
C LEU A 58 3.62 -3.26 10.45
N ASP A 59 3.03 -2.49 11.36
CA ASP A 59 2.93 -2.89 12.75
C ASP A 59 1.96 -4.09 12.85
N GLY A 60 2.38 -5.10 13.62
CA GLY A 60 1.61 -6.33 13.84
C GLY A 60 0.48 -6.18 14.86
#